data_AF-A0AAV5SUJ2-F1
#
_entry.id   AF-A0AAV5SUJ2-F1
#
_cell.length_a   1.000
_cell.length_b   1.000
_cell.length_c   1.000
_cell.angle_alpha   90.00
_cell.angle_beta   90.00
_cell.angle_gamma   90.00
#
_symmetry.space_group_name_H-M   'P 1'
#
loop_
_entity.id
_entity.type
_entity.pdbx_description
1 polymer ?
#
loop_
_entity_poly.entity_id
_entity_poly.type
_entity_poly.pdbx_seq_one_letter_code
_entity_poly.pdbx_strand_id
1 'polypeptide(L)'
;FRVRHKMRWWALLLLVSATTTLAFRFPTREEKLAAWEKLDTVKDFSDGVPPGYKLVLVNPLWRHGDRGPTEAFPGDKVTEDEWDFGGGGYGELSPIGMRQHYELGNKLYERYAANGDFLSTRYRAKEVYAKATDRNRTLISAMSNFAGMYSRAATAINGTDYPEIDAWPTSFVPIPIHTAKYMDHEGDPDSHCARQDDLWALAQQLPEYIAFDTKTRTQQTLQYLRDKTGSDANGINFDNIYILRQGMLCESIHFNDSYADWYPWYTDDVKQRVDEIDDQNVDFQNGIFASGMIQGYDLTIELPKIRGGAVINDIVDTANGVLDCYEFNNNLGGNTRCTESDHFLRNLKYYVISAHDSTIAAYLTTLEAKPYVLTSGGYPSYSAAVITEFFIDVDHGNERKFRLLFHDDEFSDFRVITPMVAGCDISEPFCDIKHIQALADKYAPEGGIDTLCDQRLDGPAVDTTKAPPPPASTASPSPSPTTTTKKTDDNVPTTVTTPSTTTSPSSLLTCVSAAAVVLIANLFF
;
A
#
# COMPACT_ATOMS: atom_id res chain seq x y z
N PHE A 1 -23.57 6.86 -79.53
CA PHE A 1 -24.80 6.44 -78.81
C PHE A 1 -24.40 5.55 -77.65
N ARG A 2 -24.67 5.99 -76.40
CA ARG A 2 -24.69 5.23 -75.11
C ARG A 2 -23.39 4.49 -74.72
N VAL A 3 -22.59 5.01 -73.78
CA VAL A 3 -22.75 4.87 -72.31
C VAL A 3 -23.04 3.44 -71.87
N ARG A 4 -21.99 2.69 -71.51
CA ARG A 4 -21.87 1.70 -70.41
C ARG A 4 -20.61 0.84 -70.63
N HIS A 5 -19.96 0.44 -69.55
CA HIS A 5 -18.80 -0.47 -69.46
C HIS A 5 -17.38 0.12 -69.58
N LYS A 6 -17.04 1.09 -68.73
CA LYS A 6 -15.68 1.26 -68.21
C LYS A 6 -15.72 1.69 -66.74
N MET A 7 -16.14 0.79 -65.87
CA MET A 7 -16.02 0.91 -64.40
C MET A 7 -16.30 -0.47 -63.81
N ARG A 8 -15.34 -1.40 -63.92
CA ARG A 8 -15.47 -2.72 -63.26
C ARG A 8 -14.16 -3.46 -62.99
N TRP A 9 -13.00 -2.80 -63.09
CA TRP A 9 -11.69 -3.42 -62.85
C TRP A 9 -10.76 -2.64 -61.90
N TRP A 10 -11.29 -1.63 -61.19
CA TRP A 10 -10.56 -0.89 -60.14
C TRP A 10 -11.24 -0.95 -58.76
N ALA A 11 -12.30 -1.76 -58.62
CA ALA A 11 -13.05 -1.91 -57.37
C ALA A 11 -12.79 -3.26 -56.66
N LEU A 12 -11.89 -4.10 -57.18
CA LEU A 12 -11.59 -5.42 -56.60
C LEU A 12 -10.17 -5.56 -56.03
N LEU A 13 -9.36 -4.49 -56.06
CA LEU A 13 -8.00 -4.46 -55.52
C LEU A 13 -7.83 -3.52 -54.31
N LEU A 14 -8.94 -2.95 -53.82
CA LEU A 14 -9.01 -2.12 -52.60
C LEU A 14 -9.93 -2.74 -51.53
N LEU A 15 -10.17 -4.05 -51.61
CA LEU A 15 -11.07 -4.78 -50.70
C LEU A 15 -10.40 -5.98 -50.01
N VAL A 16 -9.07 -6.07 -50.06
CA VAL A 16 -8.27 -7.05 -49.30
C VAL A 16 -7.04 -6.35 -48.71
N SER A 17 -7.26 -5.44 -47.76
CA SER A 17 -6.28 -4.98 -46.77
C SER A 17 -6.94 -4.03 -45.76
N ALA A 18 -8.10 -4.43 -45.26
CA ALA A 18 -8.59 -3.91 -43.99
C ALA A 18 -8.48 -5.07 -42.99
N THR A 19 -7.24 -5.45 -42.67
CA THR A 19 -6.97 -5.95 -41.33
C THR A 19 -7.36 -4.81 -40.41
N THR A 20 -8.54 -4.89 -39.81
CA THR A 20 -8.86 -4.12 -38.61
C THR A 20 -7.87 -4.57 -37.55
N THR A 21 -6.68 -3.98 -37.53
CA THR A 21 -6.02 -3.71 -36.27
C THR A 21 -7.03 -2.87 -35.51
N LEU A 22 -7.79 -3.51 -34.62
CA LEU A 22 -8.35 -2.81 -33.48
C LEU A 22 -7.11 -2.21 -32.80
N ALA A 23 -6.79 -0.96 -33.14
CA ALA A 23 -5.85 -0.20 -32.35
C ALA A 23 -6.50 -0.16 -30.97
N PHE A 24 -5.88 -0.85 -30.01
CA PHE A 24 -6.25 -0.72 -28.60
C PHE A 24 -6.20 0.78 -28.29
N ARG A 25 -7.37 1.40 -28.26
CA ARG A 25 -7.49 2.80 -27.87
C ARG A 25 -7.52 2.77 -26.35
N PHE A 26 -6.53 3.40 -25.74
CA PHE A 26 -6.56 3.63 -24.31
C PHE A 26 -7.75 4.56 -23.98
N PRO A 27 -8.59 4.19 -23.01
CA PRO A 27 -9.71 5.01 -22.56
C PRO A 27 -9.24 6.40 -22.10
N THR A 28 -10.01 7.45 -22.37
CA THR A 28 -9.73 8.78 -21.83
C THR A 28 -10.02 8.85 -20.33
N ARG A 29 -9.52 9.91 -19.68
CA ARG A 29 -9.83 10.20 -18.28
C ARG A 29 -11.34 10.31 -18.04
N GLU A 30 -12.05 10.99 -18.93
CA GLU A 30 -13.51 11.15 -18.84
C GLU A 30 -14.23 9.81 -18.99
N GLU A 31 -13.75 8.93 -19.89
CA GLU A 31 -14.31 7.59 -20.07
C GLU A 31 -14.11 6.72 -18.81
N LYS A 32 -12.95 6.79 -18.17
CA LYS A 32 -12.68 6.12 -16.88
C LYS A 32 -13.57 6.66 -15.75
N LEU A 33 -13.66 7.98 -15.60
CA LEU A 33 -14.51 8.60 -14.57
C LEU A 33 -16.01 8.32 -14.78
N ALA A 34 -16.49 8.28 -16.03
CA ALA A 34 -17.87 7.91 -16.32
C ALA A 34 -18.18 6.42 -16.13
N ALA A 35 -17.17 5.55 -16.26
CA ALA A 35 -17.28 4.14 -15.87
C ALA A 35 -17.37 4.00 -14.35
N TRP A 36 -16.62 4.81 -13.59
CA TRP A 36 -16.65 4.82 -12.12
C TRP A 36 -18.08 5.03 -11.57
N GLU A 37 -18.83 6.01 -12.07
CA GLU A 37 -20.21 6.28 -11.60
C GLU A 37 -21.17 5.10 -11.76
N LYS A 38 -20.79 4.06 -12.52
CA LYS A 38 -21.60 2.88 -12.80
C LYS A 38 -21.13 1.61 -12.08
N LEU A 39 -20.03 1.65 -11.33
CA LEU A 39 -19.47 0.47 -10.65
C LEU A 39 -20.08 0.33 -9.25
N ASP A 40 -20.76 -0.79 -9.03
CA ASP A 40 -21.39 -1.14 -7.75
C ASP A 40 -20.35 -1.36 -6.63
N THR A 41 -20.75 -1.07 -5.39
CA THR A 41 -20.06 -1.54 -4.18
C THR A 41 -20.22 -3.06 -4.07
N VAL A 42 -19.12 -3.78 -3.87
CA VAL A 42 -19.11 -5.25 -3.80
C VAL A 42 -18.93 -5.66 -2.34
N LYS A 43 -19.90 -6.39 -1.76
CA LYS A 43 -19.90 -6.71 -0.33
C LYS A 43 -19.27 -8.06 -0.05
N ASP A 44 -19.66 -9.10 -0.78
CA ASP A 44 -19.11 -10.45 -0.68
C ASP A 44 -18.05 -10.71 -1.76
N PHE A 45 -17.08 -11.60 -1.51
CA PHE A 45 -16.06 -11.90 -2.52
C PHE A 45 -16.62 -12.62 -3.74
N SER A 46 -17.68 -13.40 -3.56
CA SER A 46 -18.38 -14.12 -4.62
C SER A 46 -19.30 -13.23 -5.46
N ASP A 47 -19.61 -12.02 -4.98
CA ASP A 47 -20.42 -11.05 -5.70
C ASP A 47 -19.75 -10.70 -7.05
N GLY A 48 -20.50 -10.94 -8.12
CA GLY A 48 -20.05 -10.67 -9.49
C GLY A 48 -18.89 -11.54 -9.98
N VAL A 49 -18.50 -12.59 -9.25
CA VAL A 49 -17.45 -13.53 -9.70
C VAL A 49 -18.05 -14.51 -10.72
N PRO A 50 -17.53 -14.56 -11.96
CA PRO A 50 -18.04 -15.49 -12.97
C PRO A 50 -17.90 -16.95 -12.54
N PRO A 51 -18.79 -17.86 -13.02
CA PRO A 51 -18.57 -19.29 -12.89
C PRO A 51 -17.18 -19.68 -13.40
N GLY A 52 -16.52 -20.60 -12.71
CA GLY A 52 -15.15 -21.05 -13.04
C GLY A 52 -14.04 -20.22 -12.40
N TYR A 53 -14.30 -19.00 -11.94
CA TYR A 53 -13.26 -18.19 -11.30
C TYR A 53 -13.04 -18.70 -9.87
N LYS A 54 -11.81 -19.11 -9.57
CA LYS A 54 -11.38 -19.56 -8.24
C LYS A 54 -10.45 -18.53 -7.65
N LEU A 55 -10.86 -17.91 -6.54
CA LEU A 55 -10.00 -17.02 -5.75
C LEU A 55 -8.87 -17.85 -5.13
N VAL A 56 -7.63 -17.40 -5.32
CA VAL A 56 -6.42 -18.12 -4.88
C VAL A 56 -5.66 -17.33 -3.82
N LEU A 57 -5.48 -16.03 -4.05
CA LEU A 57 -4.73 -15.14 -3.16
C LEU A 57 -5.46 -13.79 -3.05
N VAL A 58 -5.45 -13.23 -1.84
CA VAL A 58 -5.84 -11.85 -1.58
C VAL A 58 -4.64 -11.12 -1.01
N ASN A 59 -4.33 -9.96 -1.59
CA ASN A 59 -3.32 -9.04 -1.09
C ASN A 59 -3.91 -7.67 -0.75
N PRO A 60 -4.20 -7.41 0.54
CA PRO A 60 -4.51 -6.07 1.01
C PRO A 60 -3.22 -5.27 1.27
N LEU A 61 -3.21 -4.01 0.83
CA LEU A 61 -2.24 -2.99 1.16
C LEU A 61 -3.01 -1.81 1.76
N TRP A 62 -2.74 -1.45 3.01
CA TRP A 62 -3.49 -0.38 3.68
C TRP A 62 -2.60 0.67 4.34
N ARG A 63 -3.19 1.85 4.51
CA ARG A 63 -2.69 2.92 5.37
C ARG A 63 -3.06 2.58 6.81
N HIS A 64 -2.20 2.93 7.76
CA HIS A 64 -2.56 2.95 9.18
C HIS A 64 -3.81 3.81 9.49
N GLY A 65 -4.35 3.63 10.70
CA GLY A 65 -5.50 4.40 11.18
C GLY A 65 -5.11 5.80 11.65
N ASP A 66 -6.11 6.50 12.19
CA ASP A 66 -5.95 7.80 12.84
C ASP A 66 -4.86 7.82 13.91
N ARG A 67 -4.15 8.95 13.99
CA ARG A 67 -2.96 9.16 14.81
C ARG A 67 -2.73 10.63 15.14
N GLY A 68 -1.77 10.89 16.04
CA GLY A 68 -1.20 12.23 16.20
C GLY A 68 -0.37 12.67 14.98
N PRO A 69 -0.01 13.96 14.89
CA PRO A 69 0.91 14.46 13.86
C PRO A 69 2.29 13.86 14.07
N THR A 70 3.11 13.77 13.01
CA THR A 70 4.47 13.18 13.12
C THR A 70 5.51 14.14 13.66
N GLU A 71 5.20 15.44 13.67
CA GLU A 71 6.02 16.52 14.21
C GLU A 71 5.14 17.78 14.33
N ALA A 72 5.61 18.79 15.07
CA ALA A 72 4.96 20.10 15.17
C ALA A 72 5.19 20.93 13.90
N PHE A 73 4.21 21.72 13.51
CA PHE A 73 4.38 22.74 12.46
C PHE A 73 4.74 24.12 13.07
N PRO A 74 5.28 25.07 12.28
CA PRO A 74 5.52 26.41 12.78
C PRO A 74 4.24 27.06 13.34
N GLY A 75 4.28 27.57 14.57
CA GLY A 75 3.15 28.27 15.18
C GLY A 75 2.06 27.38 15.80
N ASP A 76 2.27 26.06 15.81
CA ASP A 76 1.45 25.03 16.46
C ASP A 76 1.11 25.40 17.92
N LYS A 77 -0.14 25.13 18.32
CA LYS A 77 -0.66 25.36 19.68
C LYS A 77 -0.61 24.13 20.55
N VAL A 78 -0.47 22.95 19.96
CA VAL A 78 -0.48 21.67 20.65
C VAL A 78 0.94 21.11 20.72
N THR A 79 1.41 20.88 21.93
CA THR A 79 2.73 20.31 22.21
C THR A 79 2.68 18.79 22.18
N GLU A 80 3.85 18.16 22.03
CA GLU A 80 3.96 16.70 22.01
C GLU A 80 3.32 16.03 23.23
N ASP A 81 3.47 16.63 24.41
CA ASP A 81 2.94 16.11 25.68
C ASP A 81 1.40 16.06 25.73
N GLU A 82 0.71 16.82 24.87
CA GLU A 82 -0.76 16.82 24.79
C GLU A 82 -1.30 15.65 23.96
N TRP A 83 -0.44 14.99 23.18
CA TRP A 83 -0.77 13.77 22.45
C TRP A 83 -0.51 12.54 23.35
N ASP A 84 -1.38 12.30 24.33
CA ASP A 84 -1.14 11.30 25.39
C ASP A 84 -1.58 9.86 25.08
N PHE A 85 -2.28 9.65 23.96
CA PHE A 85 -2.74 8.34 23.53
C PHE A 85 -1.65 7.51 22.85
N GLY A 86 -1.89 6.21 22.66
CA GLY A 86 -1.01 5.34 21.88
C GLY A 86 0.36 5.06 22.52
N GLY A 87 0.59 5.51 23.76
CA GLY A 87 1.89 5.49 24.42
C GLY A 87 2.51 6.88 24.60
N GLY A 88 1.87 7.92 24.05
CA GLY A 88 2.29 9.31 24.14
C GLY A 88 3.21 9.74 23.00
N GLY A 89 3.03 10.95 22.51
CA GLY A 89 3.91 11.63 21.58
C GLY A 89 3.48 11.59 20.12
N TYR A 90 4.34 12.14 19.26
CA TYR A 90 4.05 12.31 17.85
C TYR A 90 4.01 10.99 17.07
N GLY A 91 3.11 10.92 16.10
CA GLY A 91 3.00 9.83 15.14
C GLY A 91 2.41 8.53 15.70
N GLU A 92 1.99 8.52 16.97
CA GLU A 92 1.39 7.36 17.63
C GLU A 92 -0.07 7.15 17.24
N LEU A 93 -0.49 5.88 17.17
CA LEU A 93 -1.85 5.51 16.76
C LEU A 93 -2.86 5.83 17.86
N SER A 94 -3.96 6.46 17.50
CA SER A 94 -5.04 6.76 18.44
C SER A 94 -5.99 5.57 18.62
N PRO A 95 -6.83 5.57 19.67
CA PRO A 95 -7.94 4.64 19.80
C PRO A 95 -8.97 4.73 18.66
N ILE A 96 -9.09 5.90 18.01
CA ILE A 96 -9.88 6.06 16.78
C ILE A 96 -9.24 5.20 15.69
N GLY A 97 -7.93 5.29 15.49
CA GLY A 97 -7.21 4.50 14.49
C GLY A 97 -7.26 3.00 14.74
N MET A 98 -7.19 2.57 16.01
CA MET A 98 -7.40 1.17 16.39
C MET A 98 -8.80 0.68 15.99
N ARG A 99 -9.85 1.47 16.28
CA ARG A 99 -11.22 1.14 15.90
C ARG A 99 -11.40 1.07 14.38
N GLN A 100 -10.86 2.04 13.64
CA GLN A 100 -10.90 2.05 12.17
C GLN A 100 -10.33 0.76 11.58
N HIS A 101 -9.17 0.31 12.07
CA HIS A 101 -8.60 -0.95 11.61
C HIS A 101 -9.38 -2.18 12.09
N TYR A 102 -9.94 -2.17 13.29
CA TYR A 102 -10.82 -3.24 13.76
C TYR A 102 -12.03 -3.40 12.81
N GLU A 103 -12.65 -2.29 12.39
CA GLU A 103 -13.79 -2.33 11.45
C GLU A 103 -13.38 -2.76 10.03
N LEU A 104 -12.23 -2.30 9.52
CA LEU A 104 -11.68 -2.83 8.28
C LEU A 104 -11.42 -4.35 8.40
N GLY A 105 -10.89 -4.80 9.53
CA GLY A 105 -10.69 -6.21 9.85
C GLY A 105 -11.99 -7.00 9.85
N ASN A 106 -13.06 -6.46 10.45
CA ASN A 106 -14.40 -7.05 10.38
C ASN A 106 -14.86 -7.20 8.93
N LYS A 107 -14.78 -6.13 8.11
CA LYS A 107 -15.18 -6.16 6.70
C LYS A 107 -14.40 -7.22 5.91
N LEU A 108 -13.10 -7.35 6.14
CA LEU A 108 -12.25 -8.36 5.50
C LEU A 108 -12.59 -9.78 5.97
N TYR A 109 -12.96 -9.97 7.24
CA TYR A 109 -13.42 -11.26 7.75
C TYR A 109 -14.76 -11.67 7.15
N GLU A 110 -15.75 -10.77 7.15
CA GLU A 110 -17.04 -11.02 6.52
C GLU A 110 -16.87 -11.40 5.06
N ARG A 111 -15.98 -10.68 4.36
CA ARG A 111 -15.71 -10.92 2.95
C ARG A 111 -14.97 -12.22 2.66
N TYR A 112 -14.01 -12.67 3.49
CA TYR A 112 -13.10 -13.75 3.07
C TYR A 112 -13.10 -14.99 3.98
N ALA A 113 -13.60 -14.89 5.21
CA ALA A 113 -13.46 -15.93 6.22
C ALA A 113 -14.79 -16.38 6.83
N ALA A 114 -15.82 -15.54 6.86
CA ALA A 114 -17.05 -15.80 7.61
C ALA A 114 -17.80 -17.07 7.17
N ASN A 115 -17.82 -17.38 5.87
CA ASN A 115 -18.43 -18.60 5.34
C ASN A 115 -17.50 -19.82 5.36
N GLY A 116 -16.19 -19.63 5.53
CA GLY A 116 -15.18 -20.68 5.52
C GLY A 116 -14.81 -21.22 4.14
N ASP A 117 -15.28 -20.59 3.05
CA ASP A 117 -15.08 -21.09 1.68
C ASP A 117 -13.68 -20.75 1.14
N PHE A 118 -13.09 -19.63 1.58
CA PHE A 118 -11.75 -19.20 1.18
C PHE A 118 -10.75 -19.25 2.34
N LEU A 119 -10.84 -18.32 3.29
CA LEU A 119 -10.05 -18.37 4.53
C LEU A 119 -10.76 -19.19 5.59
N SER A 120 -9.97 -19.85 6.45
CA SER A 120 -10.52 -20.50 7.64
C SER A 120 -11.20 -19.46 8.55
N THR A 121 -12.33 -19.83 9.17
CA THR A 121 -13.04 -19.03 10.19
C THR A 121 -12.21 -18.78 11.46
N ARG A 122 -11.08 -19.47 11.59
CA ARG A 122 -10.07 -19.34 12.64
C ARG A 122 -8.71 -19.07 12.01
N TYR A 123 -7.85 -18.35 12.70
CA TYR A 123 -6.50 -18.08 12.22
C TYR A 123 -5.73 -19.38 11.90
N ARG A 124 -5.12 -19.42 10.73
CA ARG A 124 -4.21 -20.49 10.29
C ARG A 124 -2.91 -19.86 9.79
N ALA A 125 -1.81 -20.14 10.48
CA ALA A 125 -0.49 -19.61 10.12
C ALA A 125 -0.01 -20.01 8.72
N LYS A 126 -0.60 -21.05 8.11
CA LYS A 126 -0.31 -21.45 6.74
C LYS A 126 -1.06 -20.64 5.68
N GLU A 127 -2.17 -19.99 6.06
CA GLU A 127 -3.03 -19.23 5.15
C GLU A 127 -2.74 -17.73 5.14
N VAL A 128 -2.18 -17.21 6.25
CA VAL A 128 -2.05 -15.78 6.50
C VAL A 128 -0.59 -15.42 6.77
N TYR A 129 -0.10 -14.42 6.03
CA TYR A 129 1.16 -13.74 6.32
C TYR A 129 0.95 -12.24 6.36
N ALA A 130 1.55 -11.60 7.36
CA ALA A 130 1.42 -10.17 7.58
C ALA A 130 2.77 -9.50 7.69
N LYS A 131 2.95 -8.42 6.92
CA LYS A 131 4.07 -7.49 7.00
C LYS A 131 3.56 -6.10 7.38
N ALA A 132 4.36 -5.37 8.15
CA ALA A 132 4.17 -3.95 8.40
C ALA A 132 5.51 -3.22 8.32
N THR A 133 5.48 -1.93 7.97
CA THR A 133 6.65 -1.05 8.17
C THR A 133 7.00 -0.97 9.66
N ASP A 134 8.27 -0.68 9.99
CA ASP A 134 8.74 -0.58 11.38
C ASP A 134 8.34 0.78 12.00
N ARG A 135 7.03 0.99 12.15
CA ARG A 135 6.40 2.12 12.83
C ARG A 135 5.34 1.58 13.78
N ASN A 136 5.29 2.11 15.00
CA ASN A 136 4.30 1.71 16.00
C ASN A 136 2.87 1.76 15.42
N ARG A 137 2.53 2.84 14.72
CA ARG A 137 1.20 3.02 14.11
C ARG A 137 0.81 1.97 13.08
N THR A 138 1.74 1.47 12.25
CA THR A 138 1.43 0.46 11.23
C THR A 138 1.37 -0.94 11.83
N LEU A 139 2.23 -1.23 12.82
CA LEU A 139 2.19 -2.48 13.60
C LEU A 139 0.89 -2.61 14.40
N ILE A 140 0.53 -1.58 15.18
CA ILE A 140 -0.69 -1.58 16.00
C ILE A 140 -1.95 -1.59 15.12
N SER A 141 -1.92 -0.93 13.95
CA SER A 141 -3.00 -1.00 12.96
C SER A 141 -3.22 -2.43 12.46
N ALA A 142 -2.15 -3.16 12.12
CA ALA A 142 -2.24 -4.55 11.72
C ALA A 142 -2.76 -5.45 12.86
N MET A 143 -2.31 -5.24 14.10
CA MET A 143 -2.83 -5.96 15.27
C MET A 143 -4.33 -5.72 15.47
N SER A 144 -4.76 -4.46 15.33
CA SER A 144 -6.17 -4.06 15.48
C SER A 144 -7.04 -4.67 14.37
N ASN A 145 -6.52 -4.71 13.13
CA ASN A 145 -7.19 -5.36 12.01
C ASN A 145 -7.39 -6.86 12.25
N PHE A 146 -6.33 -7.56 12.68
CA PHE A 146 -6.43 -8.98 13.02
C PHE A 146 -7.29 -9.26 14.25
N ALA A 147 -7.42 -8.30 15.18
CA ALA A 147 -8.41 -8.39 16.24
C ALA A 147 -9.84 -8.42 15.68
N GLY A 148 -10.17 -7.56 14.72
CA GLY A 148 -11.45 -7.59 14.00
C GLY A 148 -11.66 -8.89 13.21
N MET A 149 -10.60 -9.43 12.62
CA MET A 149 -10.70 -10.67 11.86
C MET A 149 -10.86 -11.91 12.74
N TYR A 150 -9.93 -12.17 13.66
CA TYR A 150 -9.79 -13.49 14.29
C TYR A 150 -10.01 -13.51 15.79
N SER A 151 -10.09 -12.35 16.47
CA SER A 151 -10.34 -12.30 17.92
C SER A 151 -11.83 -12.34 18.27
N ARG A 152 -12.56 -13.29 17.67
CA ARG A 152 -14.02 -13.39 17.73
C ARG A 152 -14.44 -14.52 18.67
N ALA A 153 -15.25 -14.22 19.68
CA ALA A 153 -15.74 -15.21 20.65
C ALA A 153 -16.50 -16.38 20.01
N ALA A 154 -17.12 -16.16 18.84
CA ALA A 154 -17.87 -17.19 18.13
C ALA A 154 -16.99 -18.27 17.47
N THR A 155 -15.72 -17.97 17.17
CA THR A 155 -14.85 -18.87 16.39
C THR A 155 -13.51 -19.16 17.07
N ALA A 156 -12.94 -18.21 17.80
CA ALA A 156 -11.68 -18.38 18.52
C ALA A 156 -11.84 -19.37 19.69
N ILE A 157 -10.94 -20.36 19.77
CA ILE A 157 -11.03 -21.44 20.74
C ILE A 157 -10.05 -21.23 21.89
N ASN A 158 -10.60 -21.13 23.10
CA ASN A 158 -9.83 -21.08 24.34
C ASN A 158 -8.94 -22.34 24.49
N GLY A 159 -7.69 -22.16 24.90
CA GLY A 159 -6.71 -23.25 25.05
C GLY A 159 -6.11 -23.75 23.73
N THR A 160 -6.56 -23.23 22.59
CA THR A 160 -5.99 -23.55 21.27
C THR A 160 -5.45 -22.31 20.56
N ASP A 161 -6.29 -21.27 20.43
CA ASP A 161 -5.93 -20.04 19.72
C ASP A 161 -5.36 -18.97 20.66
N TYR A 162 -5.69 -19.06 21.96
CA TYR A 162 -5.21 -18.18 23.03
C TYR A 162 -5.27 -18.90 24.41
N PRO A 163 -4.54 -18.44 25.44
CA PRO A 163 -4.43 -19.17 26.72
C PRO A 163 -5.69 -19.10 27.61
N GLU A 164 -5.94 -20.19 28.35
CA GLU A 164 -7.02 -20.32 29.34
C GLU A 164 -6.66 -19.61 30.67
N ILE A 165 -6.57 -18.27 30.66
CA ILE A 165 -6.34 -17.48 31.88
C ILE A 165 -7.27 -16.27 31.96
N ASP A 166 -7.78 -15.96 33.15
CA ASP A 166 -8.74 -14.86 33.37
C ASP A 166 -8.17 -13.46 33.05
N ALA A 167 -6.85 -13.31 33.17
CA ALA A 167 -6.16 -12.06 32.87
C ALA A 167 -5.89 -11.84 31.37
N TRP A 168 -6.15 -12.84 30.52
CA TRP A 168 -5.98 -12.70 29.08
C TRP A 168 -7.13 -11.88 28.49
N PRO A 169 -6.86 -10.95 27.55
CA PRO A 169 -7.93 -10.21 26.88
C PRO A 169 -8.91 -11.17 26.19
N THR A 170 -10.20 -11.02 26.47
CA THR A 170 -11.24 -11.94 26.01
C THR A 170 -11.14 -12.20 24.50
N SER A 171 -10.96 -13.47 24.12
CA SER A 171 -10.87 -13.94 22.73
C SER A 171 -9.74 -13.36 21.89
N PHE A 172 -8.76 -12.66 22.47
CA PHE A 172 -7.67 -12.08 21.70
C PHE A 172 -6.73 -13.17 21.16
N VAL A 173 -6.65 -13.27 19.82
CA VAL A 173 -5.78 -14.21 19.11
C VAL A 173 -4.54 -13.46 18.63
N PRO A 174 -3.34 -13.76 19.17
CA PRO A 174 -2.11 -13.10 18.74
C PRO A 174 -1.71 -13.63 17.35
N ILE A 175 -1.52 -12.71 16.40
CA ILE A 175 -1.10 -13.02 15.03
C ILE A 175 0.25 -12.37 14.76
N PRO A 176 1.25 -13.12 14.23
CA PRO A 176 2.57 -12.57 13.93
C PRO A 176 2.48 -11.53 12.82
N ILE A 177 3.15 -10.39 13.05
CA ILE A 177 3.34 -9.33 12.07
C ILE A 177 4.84 -9.13 11.91
N HIS A 178 5.32 -9.34 10.69
CA HIS A 178 6.73 -9.24 10.33
C HIS A 178 7.08 -7.81 9.94
N THR A 179 8.32 -7.41 10.19
CA THR A 179 8.81 -6.08 9.80
C THR A 179 10.29 -6.14 9.44
N ALA A 180 10.73 -5.20 8.60
CA ALA A 180 12.13 -4.98 8.29
C ALA A 180 12.65 -3.79 9.11
N LYS A 181 13.73 -4.00 9.86
CA LYS A 181 14.29 -2.97 10.72
C LYS A 181 15.09 -1.95 9.89
N TYR A 182 14.97 -0.67 10.24
CA TYR A 182 15.76 0.48 9.73
C TYR A 182 15.38 1.04 8.34
N MET A 183 15.40 0.24 7.28
CA MET A 183 15.10 0.69 5.91
C MET A 183 14.15 -0.30 5.24
N ASP A 184 12.92 0.13 4.97
CA ASP A 184 11.89 -0.67 4.31
C ASP A 184 11.47 0.03 3.01
N HIS A 185 12.28 -0.10 1.96
CA HIS A 185 11.97 0.49 0.65
C HIS A 185 10.80 -0.20 -0.08
N GLU A 186 10.26 -1.28 0.49
CA GLU A 186 9.05 -1.94 -0.02
C GLU A 186 7.79 -1.31 0.59
N GLY A 187 7.76 -1.10 1.91
CA GLY A 187 6.59 -0.60 2.63
C GLY A 187 6.58 0.91 2.89
N ASP A 188 7.73 1.58 2.88
CA ASP A 188 7.90 3.00 3.19
C ASP A 188 8.62 3.73 2.03
N PRO A 189 7.89 4.37 1.09
CA PRO A 189 8.49 5.06 -0.06
C PRO A 189 9.28 6.33 0.35
N ASP A 190 9.18 6.73 1.61
CA ASP A 190 9.91 7.87 2.18
C ASP A 190 11.13 7.40 3.00
N SER A 191 11.42 6.09 3.00
CA SER A 191 12.69 5.53 3.49
C SER A 191 13.87 6.14 2.74
N HIS A 192 14.98 6.33 3.44
CA HIS A 192 16.15 7.03 2.91
C HIS A 192 16.71 6.34 1.65
N CYS A 193 16.68 7.06 0.53
CA CYS A 193 17.12 6.55 -0.76
C CYS A 193 17.90 7.65 -1.50
N ALA A 194 19.23 7.53 -1.57
CA ALA A 194 20.08 8.60 -2.07
C ALA A 194 19.84 8.92 -3.56
N ARG A 195 19.44 7.92 -4.35
CA ARG A 195 18.98 8.12 -5.73
C ARG A 195 17.68 8.92 -5.80
N GLN A 196 16.74 8.72 -4.87
CA GLN A 196 15.49 9.48 -4.82
C GLN A 196 15.76 10.96 -4.57
N ASP A 197 16.71 11.29 -3.70
CA ASP A 197 17.12 12.69 -3.45
C ASP A 197 17.63 13.37 -4.73
N ASP A 198 18.48 12.66 -5.50
CA ASP A 198 19.00 13.18 -6.78
C ASP A 198 17.89 13.35 -7.82
N LEU A 199 16.98 12.39 -7.93
CA LEU A 199 15.84 12.46 -8.86
C LEU A 199 14.86 13.58 -8.46
N TRP A 200 14.65 13.79 -7.16
CA TRP A 200 13.83 14.89 -6.66
C TRP A 200 14.46 16.25 -6.99
N ALA A 201 15.78 16.39 -6.81
CA ALA A 201 16.49 17.60 -7.21
C ALA A 201 16.39 17.89 -8.73
N LEU A 202 16.29 16.85 -9.57
CA LEU A 202 15.97 17.00 -10.99
C LEU A 202 14.49 17.39 -11.21
N ALA A 203 13.55 16.77 -10.50
CA ALA A 203 12.12 17.08 -10.61
C ALA A 203 11.83 18.56 -10.37
N GLN A 204 12.50 19.16 -9.37
CA GLN A 204 12.35 20.59 -9.04
C GLN A 204 12.82 21.55 -10.14
N GLN A 205 13.57 21.06 -11.13
CA GLN A 205 14.03 21.83 -12.30
C GLN A 205 13.08 21.69 -13.50
N LEU A 206 12.09 20.81 -13.46
CA LEU A 206 11.14 20.64 -14.56
C LEU A 206 10.28 21.90 -14.74
N PRO A 207 9.99 22.31 -15.99
CA PRO A 207 9.13 23.47 -16.25
C PRO A 207 7.76 23.36 -15.61
N GLU A 208 7.20 22.15 -15.52
CA GLU A 208 5.89 21.88 -14.94
C GLU A 208 5.88 22.09 -13.42
N TYR A 209 6.92 21.61 -12.72
CA TYR A 209 7.12 21.85 -11.29
C TYR A 209 7.24 23.36 -11.03
N ILE A 210 8.17 24.02 -11.73
CA ILE A 210 8.43 25.45 -11.57
C ILE A 210 7.15 26.26 -11.84
N ALA A 211 6.38 25.90 -12.88
CA ALA A 211 5.14 26.59 -13.21
C ALA A 211 4.07 26.46 -12.13
N PHE A 212 3.99 25.31 -11.44
CA PHE A 212 3.04 25.13 -10.35
C PHE A 212 3.48 25.83 -9.07
N ASP A 213 4.75 25.66 -8.68
CA ASP A 213 5.30 26.29 -7.48
C ASP A 213 5.25 27.82 -7.59
N THR A 214 5.69 28.40 -8.72
CA THR A 214 5.69 29.85 -8.94
C THR A 214 4.33 30.45 -9.27
N LYS A 215 3.27 29.63 -9.39
CA LYS A 215 1.91 30.10 -9.66
C LYS A 215 1.50 31.09 -8.57
N THR A 216 0.93 32.24 -8.97
CA THR A 216 0.56 33.32 -8.05
C THR A 216 -0.28 32.83 -6.87
N ARG A 217 -1.26 31.94 -7.12
CA ARG A 217 -2.11 31.39 -6.05
C ARG A 217 -1.32 30.52 -5.07
N THR A 218 -0.36 29.72 -5.55
CA THR A 218 0.51 28.87 -4.73
C THR A 218 1.37 29.74 -3.81
N GLN A 219 2.15 30.67 -4.37
CA GLN A 219 3.02 31.54 -3.59
C GLN A 219 2.26 32.47 -2.63
N GLN A 220 1.08 32.96 -3.02
CA GLN A 220 0.23 33.74 -2.10
C GLN A 220 -0.27 32.91 -0.92
N THR A 221 -0.63 31.64 -1.16
CA THR A 221 -1.07 30.73 -0.09
C THR A 221 0.10 30.42 0.86
N LEU A 222 1.27 30.05 0.32
CA LEU A 222 2.46 29.80 1.12
C LEU A 222 2.87 31.03 1.94
N GLN A 223 2.86 32.23 1.35
CA GLN A 223 3.17 33.46 2.08
C GLN A 223 2.13 33.76 3.17
N TYR A 224 0.84 33.57 2.89
CA TYR A 224 -0.21 33.74 3.89
C TYR A 224 -0.01 32.81 5.08
N LEU A 225 0.34 31.54 4.86
CA LEU A 225 0.62 30.59 5.93
C LEU A 225 1.84 31.01 6.76
N ARG A 226 2.93 31.45 6.11
CA ARG A 226 4.13 31.98 6.79
C ARG A 226 3.77 33.14 7.71
N ASP A 227 2.98 34.09 7.22
CA ASP A 227 2.56 35.25 8.00
C ASP A 227 1.70 34.86 9.21
N LYS A 228 0.85 33.83 9.07
CA LYS A 228 -0.02 33.33 10.16
C LYS A 228 0.69 32.49 11.20
N THR A 229 1.71 31.76 10.78
CA THR A 229 2.49 30.85 11.63
C THR A 229 3.74 31.52 12.20
N GLY A 230 4.12 32.69 11.70
CA GLY A 230 5.36 33.36 12.08
C GLY A 230 6.60 32.66 11.52
N SER A 231 6.46 31.93 10.41
CA SER A 231 7.54 31.17 9.77
C SER A 231 8.15 31.91 8.59
N ASP A 232 9.29 31.41 8.10
CA ASP A 232 9.91 31.84 6.85
C ASP A 232 9.74 30.79 5.74
N ALA A 233 10.49 30.94 4.64
CA ALA A 233 10.48 29.99 3.53
C ALA A 233 11.10 28.62 3.84
N ASN A 234 11.88 28.49 4.92
CA ASN A 234 12.34 27.19 5.40
C ASN A 234 11.25 26.50 6.21
N GLY A 235 10.48 27.27 6.99
CA GLY A 235 9.39 26.74 7.80
C GLY A 235 8.17 26.25 7.00
N ILE A 236 7.75 26.99 5.96
CA ILE A 236 6.64 26.60 5.08
C ILE A 236 7.02 26.87 3.62
N ASN A 237 7.04 25.84 2.80
CA ASN A 237 7.28 25.89 1.37
C ASN A 237 6.50 24.77 0.66
N PHE A 238 6.70 24.64 -0.64
CA PHE A 238 6.03 23.62 -1.44
C PHE A 238 6.35 22.19 -0.97
N ASP A 239 7.62 21.92 -0.65
CA ASP A 239 8.10 20.58 -0.29
C ASP A 239 7.59 20.11 1.07
N ASN A 240 7.43 21.01 2.04
CA ASN A 240 7.13 20.67 3.44
C ASN A 240 5.75 21.11 3.94
N ILE A 241 4.87 21.59 3.06
CA ILE A 241 3.51 22.01 3.44
C ILE A 241 2.70 20.88 4.09
N TYR A 242 3.04 19.61 3.77
CA TYR A 242 2.43 18.42 4.37
C TYR A 242 2.51 18.41 5.90
N ILE A 243 3.55 19.01 6.49
CA ILE A 243 3.72 19.07 7.96
C ILE A 243 2.58 19.88 8.57
N LEU A 244 2.33 21.08 8.05
CA LEU A 244 1.20 21.92 8.47
C LEU A 244 -0.12 21.22 8.20
N ARG A 245 -0.30 20.68 6.99
CA ARG A 245 -1.55 20.00 6.62
C ARG A 245 -1.89 18.86 7.58
N GLN A 246 -0.90 18.04 7.94
CA GLN A 246 -1.08 16.92 8.87
C GLN A 246 -1.37 17.39 10.29
N GLY A 247 -0.63 18.37 10.81
CA GLY A 247 -0.90 18.98 12.12
C GLY A 247 -2.34 19.49 12.22
N MET A 248 -2.74 20.30 11.24
CA MET A 248 -4.09 20.84 11.16
C MET A 248 -5.17 19.74 11.08
N LEU A 249 -4.94 18.67 10.32
CA LEU A 249 -5.87 17.53 10.25
C LEU A 249 -6.00 16.83 11.61
N CYS A 250 -4.88 16.43 12.22
CA CYS A 250 -4.88 15.73 13.49
C CYS A 250 -5.53 16.57 14.60
N GLU A 251 -5.18 17.86 14.70
CA GLU A 251 -5.75 18.73 15.72
C GLU A 251 -7.24 18.98 15.53
N SER A 252 -7.71 19.03 14.28
CA SER A 252 -9.15 19.18 13.99
C SER A 252 -9.98 17.97 14.49
N ILE A 253 -9.37 16.79 14.57
CA ILE A 253 -10.02 15.56 15.04
C ILE A 253 -10.01 15.50 16.57
N HIS A 254 -8.86 15.78 17.19
CA HIS A 254 -8.65 15.52 18.63
C HIS A 254 -8.87 16.73 19.53
N PHE A 255 -8.78 17.95 18.99
CA PHE A 255 -8.93 19.22 19.72
C PHE A 255 -10.03 20.10 19.11
N ASN A 256 -11.06 19.49 18.52
CA ASN A 256 -12.13 20.17 17.79
C ASN A 256 -12.74 21.37 18.54
N ASP A 257 -12.94 21.26 19.86
CA ASP A 257 -13.53 22.33 20.69
C ASP A 257 -12.66 23.60 20.76
N SER A 258 -11.34 23.49 20.58
CA SER A 258 -10.40 24.61 20.66
C SER A 258 -9.81 24.99 19.29
N TYR A 259 -9.85 24.08 18.32
CA TYR A 259 -9.22 24.22 17.01
C TYR A 259 -9.63 25.52 16.28
N ALA A 260 -10.92 25.84 16.25
CA ALA A 260 -11.42 27.04 15.58
C ALA A 260 -10.97 28.35 16.27
N ASP A 261 -10.79 28.32 17.59
CA ASP A 261 -10.31 29.47 18.38
C ASP A 261 -8.79 29.67 18.22
N TRP A 262 -8.04 28.58 18.11
CA TRP A 262 -6.59 28.59 17.86
C TRP A 262 -6.24 29.02 16.45
N TYR A 263 -7.02 28.56 15.46
CA TYR A 263 -6.73 28.77 14.04
C TYR A 263 -7.90 29.38 13.27
N PRO A 264 -8.44 30.54 13.68
CA PRO A 264 -9.54 31.20 12.96
C PRO A 264 -9.14 31.62 11.53
N TRP A 265 -7.84 31.58 11.21
CA TRP A 265 -7.25 31.90 9.92
C TRP A 265 -7.20 30.72 8.94
N TYR A 266 -7.42 29.48 9.40
CA TYR A 266 -7.38 28.27 8.59
C TYR A 266 -8.81 27.85 8.19
N THR A 267 -9.43 28.67 7.34
CA THR A 267 -10.78 28.43 6.83
C THR A 267 -10.80 27.28 5.82
N ASP A 268 -12.00 26.82 5.44
CA ASP A 268 -12.17 25.78 4.40
C ASP A 268 -11.47 26.14 3.06
N ASP A 269 -11.48 27.42 2.65
CA ASP A 269 -10.75 27.87 1.43
C ASP A 269 -9.22 27.74 1.62
N VAL A 270 -8.70 28.04 2.81
CA VAL A 270 -7.27 27.88 3.10
C VAL A 270 -6.93 26.39 3.12
N LYS A 271 -7.72 25.57 3.82
CA LYS A 271 -7.55 24.11 3.86
C LYS A 271 -7.55 23.53 2.44
N GLN A 272 -8.51 23.90 1.60
CA GLN A 272 -8.58 23.42 0.22
C GLN A 272 -7.33 23.77 -0.57
N ARG A 273 -6.79 24.98 -0.41
CA ARG A 273 -5.55 25.40 -1.10
C ARG A 273 -4.33 24.64 -0.59
N VAL A 274 -4.26 24.38 0.72
CA VAL A 274 -3.18 23.55 1.28
C VAL A 274 -3.26 22.13 0.73
N ASP A 275 -4.46 21.54 0.70
CA ASP A 275 -4.68 20.22 0.12
C ASP A 275 -4.31 20.18 -1.38
N GLU A 276 -4.65 21.21 -2.16
CA GLU A 276 -4.28 21.33 -3.59
C GLU A 276 -2.75 21.38 -3.80
N ILE A 277 -2.01 22.07 -2.93
CA ILE A 277 -0.55 22.20 -3.04
C ILE A 277 0.12 20.90 -2.63
N ASP A 278 -0.30 20.31 -1.50
CA ASP A 278 0.23 19.05 -0.99
C ASP A 278 0.00 17.90 -1.98
N ASP A 279 -1.21 17.78 -2.53
CA ASP A 279 -1.54 16.75 -3.52
C ASP A 279 -0.65 16.86 -4.78
N GLN A 280 -0.46 18.08 -5.29
CA GLN A 280 0.40 18.28 -6.45
C GLN A 280 1.87 17.93 -6.14
N ASN A 281 2.35 18.25 -4.93
CA ASN A 281 3.70 17.86 -4.51
C ASN A 281 3.83 16.32 -4.51
N VAL A 282 2.87 15.61 -3.91
CA VAL A 282 2.85 14.14 -3.91
C VAL A 282 2.74 13.54 -5.31
N ASP A 283 1.99 14.16 -6.22
CA ASP A 283 1.98 13.78 -7.64
C ASP A 283 3.38 13.86 -8.24
N PHE A 284 4.09 14.98 -8.05
CA PHE A 284 5.46 15.14 -8.55
C PHE A 284 6.44 14.16 -7.91
N GLN A 285 6.36 13.94 -6.59
CA GLN A 285 7.22 12.98 -5.89
C GLN A 285 7.04 11.56 -6.44
N ASN A 286 5.81 11.20 -6.82
CA ASN A 286 5.51 9.91 -7.42
C ASN A 286 5.78 9.83 -8.93
N GLY A 287 6.27 10.91 -9.57
CA GLY A 287 6.58 10.90 -11.00
C GLY A 287 5.41 11.22 -11.93
N ILE A 288 4.31 11.78 -11.41
CA ILE A 288 3.17 12.18 -12.22
C ILE A 288 3.43 13.56 -12.81
N PHE A 289 3.98 13.54 -14.03
CA PHE A 289 4.24 14.71 -14.86
C PHE A 289 3.56 14.56 -16.22
N ALA A 290 3.36 15.66 -16.94
CA ALA A 290 2.92 15.63 -18.34
C ALA A 290 4.03 15.09 -19.27
N SER A 291 5.29 15.43 -19.03
CA SER A 291 6.43 14.83 -19.74
C SER A 291 7.48 14.16 -18.85
N GLY A 292 7.87 14.78 -17.73
CA GLY A 292 8.89 14.23 -16.80
C GLY A 292 10.31 14.04 -17.34
N MET A 293 10.58 14.40 -18.60
CA MET A 293 11.90 14.22 -19.22
C MET A 293 12.86 15.34 -18.83
N ILE A 294 13.99 14.98 -18.20
CA ILE A 294 15.04 15.95 -17.85
C ILE A 294 16.42 15.27 -17.82
N GLN A 295 17.41 15.93 -18.46
CA GLN A 295 18.81 15.46 -18.48
C GLN A 295 19.01 13.99 -18.91
N GLY A 296 18.12 13.45 -19.76
CA GLY A 296 18.16 12.06 -20.22
C GLY A 296 17.45 11.06 -19.31
N TYR A 297 16.91 11.50 -18.18
CA TYR A 297 16.06 10.70 -17.29
C TYR A 297 14.59 10.91 -17.62
N ASP A 298 13.82 9.82 -17.54
CA ASP A 298 12.36 9.85 -17.55
C ASP A 298 11.86 9.71 -16.11
N LEU A 299 11.52 10.85 -15.49
CA LEU A 299 11.04 10.85 -14.10
C LEU A 299 9.65 10.24 -13.95
N THR A 300 8.91 10.04 -15.06
CA THR A 300 7.64 9.27 -15.05
C THR A 300 7.86 7.77 -14.92
N ILE A 301 9.12 7.31 -14.98
CA ILE A 301 9.52 5.90 -14.78
C ILE A 301 10.40 5.77 -13.55
N GLU A 302 11.42 6.61 -13.41
CA GLU A 302 12.45 6.47 -12.38
C GLU A 302 11.90 6.72 -10.96
N LEU A 303 11.00 7.69 -10.77
CA LEU A 303 10.38 7.94 -9.46
C LEU A 303 9.39 6.85 -9.05
N PRO A 304 8.43 6.40 -9.90
CA PRO A 304 7.58 5.26 -9.56
C PRO A 304 8.37 3.98 -9.30
N LYS A 305 9.48 3.73 -10.05
CA LYS A 305 10.35 2.57 -9.86
C LYS A 305 10.92 2.51 -8.43
N ILE A 306 11.33 3.64 -7.87
CA ILE A 306 11.89 3.70 -6.52
C ILE A 306 10.81 3.73 -5.45
N ARG A 307 9.70 4.45 -5.67
CA ARG A 307 8.68 4.63 -4.64
C ARG A 307 7.66 3.49 -4.57
N GLY A 308 7.18 3.01 -5.71
CA GLY A 308 6.13 1.98 -5.79
C GLY A 308 6.58 0.67 -6.44
N GLY A 309 7.72 0.68 -7.14
CA GLY A 309 8.22 -0.47 -7.90
C GLY A 309 8.47 -1.70 -7.05
N ALA A 310 9.05 -1.52 -5.87
CA ALA A 310 9.31 -2.62 -4.94
C ALA A 310 8.01 -3.30 -4.47
N VAL A 311 6.99 -2.53 -4.07
CA VAL A 311 5.72 -3.10 -3.59
C VAL A 311 4.92 -3.79 -4.69
N ILE A 312 4.83 -3.23 -5.91
CA ILE A 312 4.11 -3.92 -7.01
C ILE A 312 4.81 -5.22 -7.40
N ASN A 313 6.14 -5.24 -7.42
CA ASN A 313 6.90 -6.45 -7.74
C ASN A 313 6.74 -7.52 -6.65
N ASP A 314 6.81 -7.16 -5.37
CA ASP A 314 6.57 -8.09 -4.26
C ASP A 314 5.16 -8.73 -4.32
N ILE A 315 4.12 -7.92 -4.59
CA ILE A 315 2.74 -8.39 -4.73
C ILE A 315 2.61 -9.35 -5.92
N VAL A 316 3.15 -8.99 -7.09
CA VAL A 316 3.03 -9.78 -8.32
C VAL A 316 3.87 -11.06 -8.25
N ASP A 317 5.08 -11.01 -7.72
CA ASP A 317 5.95 -12.18 -7.55
C ASP A 317 5.35 -13.17 -6.55
N THR A 318 4.83 -12.66 -5.42
CA THR A 318 4.10 -13.49 -4.46
C THR A 318 2.87 -14.13 -5.11
N ALA A 319 2.09 -13.37 -5.86
CA ALA A 319 0.91 -13.88 -6.56
C ALA A 319 1.27 -14.97 -7.57
N ASN A 320 2.28 -14.75 -8.42
CA ASN A 320 2.74 -15.75 -9.38
C ASN A 320 3.20 -17.04 -8.68
N GLY A 321 3.96 -16.93 -7.60
CA GLY A 321 4.41 -18.10 -6.85
C GLY A 321 3.26 -18.88 -6.21
N VAL A 322 2.26 -18.20 -5.65
CA VAL A 322 1.05 -18.84 -5.11
C VAL A 322 0.21 -19.48 -6.22
N LEU A 323 0.03 -18.81 -7.37
CA LEU A 323 -0.71 -19.31 -8.52
C LEU A 323 -0.03 -20.53 -9.16
N ASP A 324 1.30 -20.51 -9.33
CA ASP A 324 2.10 -21.65 -9.78
C ASP A 324 1.89 -22.87 -8.85
N CYS A 325 1.93 -22.65 -7.53
CA CYS A 325 1.65 -23.69 -6.55
C CYS A 325 0.20 -24.21 -6.60
N TYR A 326 -0.78 -23.34 -6.84
CA TYR A 326 -2.18 -23.75 -6.97
C TYR A 326 -2.40 -24.61 -8.21
N GLU A 327 -1.88 -24.20 -9.37
CA GLU A 327 -1.97 -24.95 -10.62
C GLU A 327 -1.32 -26.33 -10.49
N PHE A 328 -0.15 -26.39 -9.84
CA PHE A 328 0.57 -27.64 -9.56
C PHE A 328 -0.27 -28.57 -8.66
N ASN A 329 -0.77 -28.07 -7.52
CA ASN A 329 -1.52 -28.88 -6.56
C ASN A 329 -2.86 -29.41 -7.14
N ASN A 330 -3.43 -28.70 -8.11
CA ASN A 330 -4.72 -29.05 -8.72
C ASN A 330 -4.57 -29.75 -10.09
N ASN A 331 -3.35 -30.07 -10.52
CA ASN A 331 -3.07 -30.69 -11.83
C ASN A 331 -3.64 -29.90 -13.02
N LEU A 332 -3.64 -28.56 -12.94
CA LEU A 332 -4.23 -27.70 -13.97
C LEU A 332 -3.30 -27.47 -15.18
N GLY A 333 -2.06 -27.94 -15.12
CA GLY A 333 -1.02 -27.62 -16.11
C GLY A 333 -0.53 -26.18 -15.95
N GLY A 334 0.78 -25.96 -16.08
CA GLY A 334 1.41 -24.69 -15.74
C GLY A 334 2.91 -24.86 -15.47
N ASN A 335 3.60 -23.77 -15.10
CA ASN A 335 5.00 -23.83 -14.70
C ASN A 335 5.15 -24.79 -13.51
N THR A 336 6.10 -25.72 -13.56
CA THR A 336 6.21 -26.84 -12.60
C THR A 336 6.92 -26.46 -11.29
N ARG A 337 6.82 -25.19 -10.88
CA ARG A 337 7.54 -24.70 -9.70
C ARG A 337 6.61 -24.62 -8.50
N CYS A 338 6.65 -25.66 -7.68
CA CYS A 338 6.18 -25.62 -6.30
C CYS A 338 6.96 -26.67 -5.47
N THR A 339 8.24 -26.40 -5.26
CA THR A 339 9.17 -27.31 -4.57
C THR A 339 9.02 -27.22 -3.04
N GLU A 340 9.80 -28.00 -2.27
CA GLU A 340 9.80 -27.86 -0.80
C GLU A 340 10.27 -26.47 -0.32
N SER A 341 11.11 -25.76 -1.07
CA SER A 341 11.47 -24.38 -0.73
C SER A 341 10.28 -23.42 -0.80
N ASP A 342 9.25 -23.78 -1.59
CA ASP A 342 8.06 -22.97 -1.83
C ASP A 342 6.90 -23.36 -0.90
N HIS A 343 7.16 -24.17 0.13
CA HIS A 343 6.12 -24.69 1.02
C HIS A 343 5.29 -23.59 1.72
N PHE A 344 5.88 -22.41 1.90
CA PHE A 344 5.21 -21.23 2.42
C PHE A 344 4.10 -20.74 1.48
N LEU A 345 4.36 -20.70 0.17
CA LEU A 345 3.42 -20.23 -0.85
C LEU A 345 2.28 -21.23 -1.10
N ARG A 346 2.50 -22.52 -0.84
CA ARG A 346 1.52 -23.60 -1.11
C ARG A 346 0.14 -23.40 -0.52
N ASN A 347 0.07 -22.80 0.66
CA ASN A 347 -1.16 -22.64 1.41
C ASN A 347 -1.51 -21.17 1.67
N LEU A 348 -0.63 -20.24 1.25
CA LEU A 348 -0.82 -18.82 1.45
C LEU A 348 -2.05 -18.37 0.65
N LYS A 349 -2.99 -17.73 1.34
CA LYS A 349 -4.24 -17.20 0.78
C LYS A 349 -4.42 -15.72 1.05
N TYR A 350 -3.77 -15.21 2.08
CA TYR A 350 -3.87 -13.83 2.53
C TYR A 350 -2.48 -13.29 2.84
N TYR A 351 -1.98 -12.40 1.98
CA TYR A 351 -0.68 -11.75 2.12
C TYR A 351 -0.90 -10.26 2.31
N VAL A 352 -0.54 -9.70 3.48
CA VAL A 352 -0.94 -8.34 3.82
C VAL A 352 0.22 -7.41 4.14
N ILE A 353 0.09 -6.15 3.71
CA ILE A 353 1.08 -5.09 3.90
C ILE A 353 0.42 -3.90 4.61
N SER A 354 0.81 -3.65 5.87
CA SER A 354 0.38 -2.51 6.68
C SER A 354 1.40 -1.37 6.59
N ALA A 355 1.00 -0.26 5.97
CA ALA A 355 1.93 0.76 5.49
C ALA A 355 1.33 2.18 5.60
N HIS A 356 1.67 3.04 4.65
CA HIS A 356 1.40 4.47 4.68
C HIS A 356 0.46 4.89 3.55
N ASP A 357 -0.05 6.11 3.67
CA ASP A 357 -0.75 6.81 2.59
C ASP A 357 0.16 6.97 1.38
N SER A 358 1.43 7.36 1.61
CA SER A 358 2.44 7.46 0.56
C SER A 358 2.65 6.13 -0.16
N THR A 359 2.61 4.99 0.55
CA THR A 359 2.70 3.65 -0.04
C THR A 359 1.52 3.33 -0.96
N ILE A 360 0.29 3.62 -0.52
CA ILE A 360 -0.90 3.45 -1.37
C ILE A 360 -0.82 4.35 -2.61
N ALA A 361 -0.44 5.61 -2.43
CA ALA A 361 -0.29 6.56 -3.52
C ALA A 361 0.76 6.09 -4.54
N ALA A 362 1.93 5.64 -4.07
CA ALA A 362 3.00 5.12 -4.92
C ALA A 362 2.57 3.83 -5.65
N TYR A 363 1.91 2.90 -4.96
CA TYR A 363 1.37 1.68 -5.58
C TYR A 363 0.35 2.00 -6.68
N LEU A 364 -0.64 2.86 -6.39
CA LEU A 364 -1.61 3.31 -7.39
C LEU A 364 -0.97 4.06 -8.57
N THR A 365 0.16 4.74 -8.36
CA THR A 365 0.94 5.35 -9.44
C THR A 365 1.58 4.30 -10.33
N THR A 366 2.16 3.22 -9.78
CA THR A 366 2.68 2.11 -10.59
C THR A 366 1.60 1.35 -11.36
N LEU A 367 0.36 1.40 -10.88
CA LEU A 367 -0.80 0.89 -11.61
C LEU A 367 -1.34 1.85 -12.67
N GLU A 368 -0.77 3.06 -12.75
CA GLU A 368 -1.26 4.21 -13.53
C GLU A 368 -2.73 4.54 -13.23
N ALA A 369 -3.14 4.28 -11.99
CA ALA A 369 -4.51 4.39 -11.51
C ALA A 369 -4.71 5.57 -10.56
N LYS A 370 -3.65 6.09 -9.91
CA LYS A 370 -3.74 7.16 -8.88
C LYS A 370 -4.65 8.33 -9.29
N PRO A 371 -4.50 8.97 -10.47
CA PRO A 371 -5.30 10.14 -10.85
C PRO A 371 -6.80 9.88 -11.02
N TYR A 372 -7.18 8.60 -11.08
CA TYR A 372 -8.57 8.15 -11.23
C TYR A 372 -9.12 7.48 -9.98
N VAL A 373 -8.30 7.25 -8.94
CA VAL A 373 -8.75 6.59 -7.70
C VAL A 373 -8.77 7.59 -6.55
N LEU A 374 -7.79 8.50 -6.50
CA LEU A 374 -7.64 9.53 -5.47
C LEU A 374 -8.01 10.90 -6.07
N THR A 375 -9.30 11.24 -6.12
CA THR A 375 -9.80 12.43 -6.84
C THR A 375 -10.13 13.64 -5.97
N SER A 376 -10.01 13.56 -4.63
CA SER A 376 -10.24 14.68 -3.72
C SER A 376 -9.14 14.78 -2.66
N GLY A 377 -8.36 15.87 -2.67
CA GLY A 377 -7.34 16.15 -1.66
C GLY A 377 -6.18 15.15 -1.60
N GLY A 378 -5.98 14.35 -2.65
CA GLY A 378 -4.76 13.59 -2.96
C GLY A 378 -4.36 12.40 -2.11
N TYR A 379 -4.82 12.39 -0.85
CA TYR A 379 -4.34 11.47 0.16
C TYR A 379 -5.36 10.37 0.45
N PRO A 380 -4.95 9.09 0.50
CA PRO A 380 -5.76 8.03 1.06
C PRO A 380 -6.17 8.37 2.49
N SER A 381 -7.45 8.29 2.84
CA SER A 381 -7.92 8.53 4.22
C SER A 381 -7.34 7.51 5.20
N TYR A 382 -7.47 7.77 6.50
CA TYR A 382 -7.07 6.79 7.51
C TYR A 382 -7.81 5.47 7.28
N SER A 383 -7.11 4.36 7.50
CA SER A 383 -7.53 2.99 7.17
C SER A 383 -7.89 2.71 5.70
N ALA A 384 -7.60 3.61 4.75
CA ALA A 384 -7.77 3.33 3.34
C ALA A 384 -6.99 2.07 2.92
N ALA A 385 -7.53 1.28 1.99
CA ALA A 385 -6.91 0.05 1.53
C ALA A 385 -7.11 -0.21 0.03
N VAL A 386 -6.08 -0.73 -0.62
CA VAL A 386 -6.14 -1.37 -1.93
C VAL A 386 -6.13 -2.88 -1.72
N ILE A 387 -7.06 -3.61 -2.32
CA ILE A 387 -7.13 -5.06 -2.20
C ILE A 387 -7.00 -5.67 -3.58
N THR A 388 -5.92 -6.42 -3.81
CA THR A 388 -5.69 -7.18 -5.04
C THR A 388 -6.11 -8.62 -4.82
N GLU A 389 -7.17 -9.05 -5.51
CA GLU A 389 -7.66 -10.42 -5.51
C GLU A 389 -7.16 -11.13 -6.77
N PHE A 390 -6.54 -12.31 -6.64
CA PHE A 390 -6.03 -13.11 -7.75
C PHE A 390 -6.84 -14.40 -7.93
N PHE A 391 -7.21 -14.68 -9.17
CA PHE A 391 -8.08 -15.79 -9.55
C PHE A 391 -7.46 -16.66 -10.63
N ILE A 392 -7.91 -17.91 -10.69
CA ILE A 392 -7.76 -18.78 -11.87
C ILE A 392 -9.15 -19.07 -12.45
N ASP A 393 -9.31 -18.82 -13.74
CA ASP A 393 -10.49 -19.20 -14.52
C ASP A 393 -10.35 -20.65 -14.96
N VAL A 394 -10.86 -21.59 -14.15
CA VAL A 394 -10.71 -23.03 -14.43
C VAL A 394 -11.57 -23.51 -15.60
N ASP A 395 -12.54 -22.71 -16.04
CA ASP A 395 -13.46 -23.08 -17.12
C ASP A 395 -12.92 -22.64 -18.50
N HIS A 396 -12.07 -21.61 -18.55
CA HIS A 396 -11.48 -21.08 -19.80
C HIS A 396 -9.96 -21.23 -19.84
N GLY A 397 -9.48 -22.46 -19.72
CA GLY A 397 -8.06 -22.77 -19.96
C GLY A 397 -7.11 -22.35 -18.83
N ASN A 398 -7.62 -22.22 -17.61
CA ASN A 398 -6.85 -21.85 -16.41
C ASN A 398 -6.20 -20.47 -16.52
N GLU A 399 -6.86 -19.52 -17.17
CA GLU A 399 -6.36 -18.15 -17.30
C GLU A 399 -6.28 -17.47 -15.92
N ARG A 400 -5.15 -16.85 -15.64
CA ARG A 400 -4.93 -16.06 -14.42
C ARG A 400 -5.57 -14.69 -14.56
N LYS A 401 -6.39 -14.31 -13.59
CA LYS A 401 -7.11 -13.04 -13.55
C LYS A 401 -6.85 -12.32 -12.23
N PHE A 402 -7.06 -11.02 -12.22
CA PHE A 402 -7.09 -10.23 -10.98
C PHE A 402 -8.27 -9.27 -10.96
N ARG A 403 -8.66 -8.87 -9.75
CA ARG A 403 -9.59 -7.77 -9.46
C ARG A 403 -8.96 -6.88 -8.41
N LEU A 404 -8.97 -5.57 -8.64
CA LEU A 404 -8.57 -4.59 -7.63
C LEU A 404 -9.79 -3.92 -7.03
N LEU A 405 -9.76 -3.80 -5.71
CA LEU A 405 -10.74 -3.08 -4.92
C LEU A 405 -10.07 -1.90 -4.19
N PHE A 406 -10.85 -0.86 -3.94
CA PHE A 406 -10.46 0.23 -3.05
C PHE A 406 -11.48 0.41 -1.94
N HIS A 407 -10.98 0.62 -0.73
CA HIS A 407 -11.72 1.00 0.45
C HIS A 407 -11.22 2.39 0.87
N ASP A 408 -12.09 3.39 0.87
CA ASP A 408 -11.65 4.77 1.16
C ASP A 408 -11.33 4.99 2.62
N ASP A 409 -12.22 4.56 3.51
CA ASP A 409 -12.21 4.89 4.93
C ASP A 409 -13.14 3.95 5.71
N GLU A 410 -13.15 4.08 7.04
CA GLU A 410 -13.94 3.24 7.96
C GLU A 410 -15.44 3.12 7.62
N PHE A 411 -16.02 4.08 6.91
CA PHE A 411 -17.44 4.10 6.54
C PHE A 411 -17.72 3.47 5.16
N SER A 412 -16.69 3.28 4.36
CA SER A 412 -16.80 2.85 2.97
C SER A 412 -16.83 1.33 2.83
N ASP A 413 -17.57 0.83 1.83
CA ASP A 413 -17.46 -0.54 1.35
C ASP A 413 -16.35 -0.66 0.30
N PHE A 414 -16.11 -1.87 -0.22
CA PHE A 414 -15.12 -2.09 -1.27
C PHE A 414 -15.71 -1.73 -2.64
N ARG A 415 -15.09 -0.78 -3.36
CA ARG A 415 -15.42 -0.50 -4.76
C ARG A 415 -14.42 -1.16 -5.70
N VAL A 416 -14.88 -1.60 -6.87
CA VAL A 416 -13.99 -2.12 -7.92
C VAL A 416 -13.25 -0.97 -8.59
N ILE A 417 -11.92 -1.07 -8.66
CA ILE A 417 -11.06 -0.12 -9.39
C ILE A 417 -10.25 -0.78 -10.51
N THR A 418 -10.46 -2.08 -10.81
CA THR A 418 -9.80 -2.78 -11.92
C THR A 418 -9.86 -2.00 -13.26
N PRO A 419 -11.00 -1.40 -13.65
CA PRO A 419 -11.09 -0.55 -14.85
C PRO A 419 -10.14 0.65 -14.90
N MET A 420 -9.62 1.09 -13.75
CA MET A 420 -8.71 2.24 -13.66
C MET A 420 -7.26 1.86 -13.96
N VAL A 421 -6.90 0.59 -13.80
CA VAL A 421 -5.54 0.07 -14.03
C VAL A 421 -5.19 0.15 -15.52
N ALA A 422 -3.97 0.60 -15.84
CA ALA A 422 -3.52 0.66 -17.23
C ALA A 422 -3.53 -0.73 -17.89
N GLY A 423 -4.09 -0.77 -19.11
CA GLY A 423 -4.20 -2.00 -19.91
C GLY A 423 -5.46 -2.82 -19.66
N CYS A 424 -6.22 -2.55 -18.60
CA CYS A 424 -7.47 -3.26 -18.32
C CYS A 424 -8.67 -2.69 -19.09
N ASP A 425 -9.67 -3.54 -19.34
CA ASP A 425 -10.93 -3.13 -19.99
C ASP A 425 -11.79 -2.33 -19.00
N ILE A 426 -12.34 -1.21 -19.46
CA ILE A 426 -13.14 -0.32 -18.62
C ILE A 426 -14.52 -0.86 -18.28
N SER A 427 -15.01 -1.85 -19.04
CA SER A 427 -16.31 -2.46 -18.78
C SER A 427 -16.25 -3.69 -17.88
N GLU A 428 -15.05 -4.19 -17.55
CA GLU A 428 -14.89 -5.47 -16.87
C GLU A 428 -14.35 -5.30 -15.44
N PRO A 429 -14.93 -5.99 -14.44
CA PRO A 429 -14.44 -5.93 -13.06
C PRO A 429 -13.17 -6.77 -12.83
N PHE A 430 -12.77 -7.59 -13.80
CA PHE A 430 -11.58 -8.44 -13.77
C PHE A 430 -10.65 -8.11 -14.94
N CYS A 431 -9.37 -8.39 -14.77
CA CYS A 431 -8.35 -8.17 -15.78
C CYS A 431 -7.36 -9.34 -15.83
N ASP A 432 -6.75 -9.57 -16.98
CA ASP A 432 -5.74 -10.62 -17.16
C ASP A 432 -4.45 -10.24 -16.41
N ILE A 433 -3.87 -11.19 -15.65
CA ILE A 433 -2.68 -10.95 -14.83
C ILE A 433 -1.50 -10.39 -15.63
N LYS A 434 -1.42 -10.64 -16.94
CA LYS A 434 -0.35 -10.09 -17.79
C LYS A 434 -0.30 -8.56 -17.77
N HIS A 435 -1.41 -7.88 -17.49
CA HIS A 435 -1.44 -6.42 -17.44
C HIS A 435 -0.75 -5.89 -16.18
N ILE A 436 -1.05 -6.45 -15.01
CA ILE A 436 -0.35 -6.07 -13.77
C ILE A 436 1.11 -6.57 -13.78
N GLN A 437 1.40 -7.70 -14.44
CA GLN A 437 2.77 -8.16 -14.68
C GLN A 437 3.56 -7.15 -15.53
N ALA A 438 2.99 -6.66 -16.64
CA ALA A 438 3.66 -5.69 -17.48
C ALA A 438 3.97 -4.38 -16.74
N LEU A 439 3.11 -3.98 -15.79
CA LEU A 439 3.34 -2.82 -14.93
C LEU A 439 4.43 -3.11 -13.88
N ALA A 440 4.43 -4.29 -13.27
CA ALA A 440 5.51 -4.72 -12.38
C ALA A 440 6.86 -4.73 -13.10
N ASP A 441 6.93 -5.29 -14.30
CA ASP A 441 8.14 -5.33 -15.14
C ASP A 441 8.60 -3.92 -15.54
N LYS A 442 7.66 -3.02 -15.88
CA LYS A 442 7.94 -1.63 -16.25
C LYS A 442 8.60 -0.86 -15.10
N TYR A 443 8.15 -1.09 -13.87
CA TYR A 443 8.62 -0.38 -12.67
C TYR A 443 9.53 -1.24 -11.78
N ALA A 444 10.09 -2.32 -12.32
CA ALA A 444 10.97 -3.20 -11.55
C ALA A 444 12.26 -2.47 -11.13
N PRO A 445 12.65 -2.52 -9.84
CA PRO A 445 13.91 -1.96 -9.39
C PRO A 445 15.08 -2.86 -9.81
N GLU A 446 15.88 -2.40 -10.77
CA GLU A 446 17.01 -3.15 -11.32
C GLU A 446 18.03 -3.53 -10.24
N GLY A 447 18.30 -4.82 -10.07
CA GLY A 447 19.22 -5.33 -9.04
C GLY A 447 18.66 -5.31 -7.62
N GLY A 448 17.35 -5.06 -7.45
CA GLY A 448 16.69 -4.90 -6.15
C GLY A 448 16.65 -3.45 -5.68
N ILE A 449 15.65 -3.12 -4.86
CA ILE A 449 15.38 -1.73 -4.48
C ILE A 449 16.50 -1.10 -3.66
N ASP A 450 17.12 -1.84 -2.73
CA ASP A 450 18.25 -1.34 -1.95
C ASP A 450 19.44 -0.97 -2.86
N THR A 451 19.78 -1.87 -3.80
CA THR A 451 20.84 -1.65 -4.78
C THR A 451 20.55 -0.43 -5.65
N LEU A 452 19.30 -0.23 -6.08
CA LEU A 452 18.91 0.92 -6.88
C LEU A 452 18.97 2.22 -6.06
N CYS A 453 18.58 2.19 -4.78
CA CYS A 453 18.60 3.36 -3.90
C CYS A 453 20.00 3.90 -3.63
N ASP A 454 21.01 3.03 -3.57
CA ASP A 454 22.41 3.42 -3.41
C ASP A 454 23.04 4.01 -4.69
N GLN A 455 22.39 3.84 -5.86
CA GLN A 455 22.91 4.32 -7.15
C GLN A 455 22.59 5.81 -7.39
N ARG A 456 23.45 6.69 -6.88
CA ARG A 456 23.47 8.13 -7.20
C ARG A 456 23.49 8.39 -8.71
N LEU A 457 23.00 9.56 -9.14
CA LEU A 457 22.99 9.96 -10.55
C LEU A 457 24.37 10.43 -11.08
N ASP A 458 25.44 10.34 -10.28
CA ASP A 458 26.79 10.79 -10.64
C ASP A 458 27.47 9.86 -11.67
N GLY A 459 27.21 10.12 -12.95
CA GLY A 459 27.79 9.43 -14.11
C GLY A 459 27.08 9.84 -15.42
N PRO A 460 27.61 9.50 -16.62
CA PRO A 460 26.88 9.79 -17.86
C PRO A 460 25.53 9.05 -17.85
N ALA A 461 24.47 9.73 -18.29
CA ALA A 461 23.09 9.23 -18.30
C ALA A 461 23.02 7.78 -18.81
N VAL A 462 22.41 6.90 -18.01
CA VAL A 462 22.01 5.57 -18.47
C VAL A 462 20.90 5.76 -19.49
N ASP A 463 21.09 5.24 -20.70
CA ASP A 463 20.08 5.26 -21.75
C ASP A 463 18.89 4.36 -21.34
N THR A 464 17.89 4.95 -20.71
CA THR A 464 16.65 4.29 -20.27
C THR A 464 15.68 4.02 -21.43
N THR A 465 16.02 4.40 -22.67
CA THR A 465 15.15 4.19 -23.85
C THR A 465 15.26 2.78 -24.44
N LYS A 466 16.17 1.93 -23.93
CA LYS A 466 16.30 0.54 -24.36
C LYS A 466 15.46 -0.39 -23.52
N ALA A 467 14.55 -1.12 -24.19
CA ALA A 467 13.92 -2.30 -23.62
C ALA A 467 14.98 -3.29 -23.09
N PRO A 468 14.73 -3.95 -21.95
CA PRO A 468 15.69 -4.88 -21.35
C PRO A 468 16.01 -6.03 -22.32
N PRO A 469 17.28 -6.50 -22.36
CA PRO A 469 17.62 -7.67 -23.15
C PRO A 469 16.86 -8.90 -22.62
N PRO A 470 16.42 -9.82 -23.48
CA PRO A 470 15.75 -11.03 -23.03
C PRO A 470 16.67 -11.85 -22.10
N PRO A 471 16.11 -12.56 -21.11
CA PRO A 471 16.87 -13.27 -20.10
C PRO A 471 17.87 -14.24 -20.74
N ALA A 472 19.13 -14.14 -20.31
CA ALA A 472 20.20 -15.02 -20.78
C ALA A 472 19.87 -16.47 -20.44
N SER A 473 19.83 -17.33 -21.47
CA SER A 473 19.66 -18.77 -21.30
C SER A 473 20.81 -19.35 -20.48
N THR A 474 20.49 -19.99 -19.36
CA THR A 474 21.44 -20.69 -18.50
C THR A 474 22.04 -21.89 -19.24
N ALA A 475 23.32 -21.82 -19.57
CA ALA A 475 24.13 -22.97 -19.91
C ALA A 475 25.20 -23.17 -18.84
N SER A 476 25.00 -24.18 -17.98
CA SER A 476 26.08 -24.79 -17.19
C SER A 476 26.97 -25.63 -18.10
N PRO A 477 28.27 -25.83 -17.74
CA PRO A 477 28.59 -27.11 -17.12
C PRO A 477 29.70 -27.09 -16.05
N SER A 478 29.40 -27.78 -14.93
CA SER A 478 30.19 -28.79 -14.17
C SER A 478 31.64 -28.57 -13.67
N PRO A 479 32.07 -29.32 -12.63
CA PRO A 479 32.93 -28.79 -11.55
C PRO A 479 34.35 -29.37 -11.41
N SER A 480 35.13 -28.69 -10.54
CA SER A 480 36.28 -29.14 -9.71
C SER A 480 37.66 -29.32 -10.39
N PRO A 481 38.82 -29.29 -9.65
CA PRO A 481 38.98 -29.45 -8.20
C PRO A 481 39.97 -28.50 -7.45
N THR A 482 39.72 -28.39 -6.14
CA THR A 482 40.64 -28.40 -4.97
C THR A 482 41.99 -27.67 -5.02
N THR A 483 42.21 -26.76 -4.07
CA THR A 483 43.46 -26.75 -3.29
C THR A 483 43.26 -26.19 -1.88
N THR A 484 43.56 -27.03 -0.89
CA THR A 484 43.68 -26.75 0.53
C THR A 484 44.92 -25.92 0.84
N THR A 485 44.83 -24.98 1.79
CA THR A 485 45.96 -24.66 2.69
C THR A 485 45.46 -24.29 4.08
N LYS A 486 46.31 -24.65 5.03
CA LYS A 486 46.12 -24.87 6.46
C LYS A 486 46.68 -23.67 7.26
N LYS A 487 46.05 -23.30 8.38
CA LYS A 487 46.61 -22.63 9.58
C LYS A 487 45.56 -22.81 10.70
N THR A 488 45.71 -23.58 11.79
CA THR A 488 46.63 -23.57 12.96
C THR A 488 46.92 -22.16 13.47
N ASP A 489 46.72 -21.77 14.72
CA ASP A 489 46.22 -22.37 15.98
C ASP A 489 45.77 -21.19 16.88
N ASP A 490 44.89 -21.40 17.86
CA ASP A 490 45.15 -21.16 19.29
C ASP A 490 43.87 -21.00 20.14
N ASN A 491 43.85 -21.80 21.21
CA ASN A 491 42.90 -21.81 22.32
C ASN A 491 43.17 -20.65 23.30
N VAL A 492 42.14 -20.18 24.02
CA VAL A 492 41.96 -20.31 25.49
C VAL A 492 40.66 -19.57 25.92
N PRO A 493 39.86 -20.12 26.86
CA PRO A 493 38.53 -19.62 27.20
C PRO A 493 38.51 -18.73 28.45
N THR A 494 37.56 -17.78 28.51
CA THR A 494 37.25 -17.03 29.73
C THR A 494 35.84 -17.33 30.21
N THR A 495 35.79 -17.99 31.37
CA THR A 495 34.64 -18.20 32.24
C THR A 495 34.30 -16.88 32.95
N VAL A 496 33.04 -16.48 32.99
CA VAL A 496 32.52 -15.58 34.03
C VAL A 496 31.18 -16.11 34.53
N THR A 497 31.19 -16.35 35.83
CA THR A 497 30.18 -16.85 36.75
C THR A 497 28.99 -15.90 36.93
N THR A 498 27.82 -16.52 37.07
CA THR A 498 26.60 -15.98 37.70
C THR A 498 26.80 -15.68 39.19
N PRO A 499 25.94 -14.84 39.77
CA PRO A 499 25.34 -15.21 41.04
C PRO A 499 23.82 -15.13 41.01
N SER A 500 23.22 -16.23 41.46
CA SER A 500 21.87 -16.34 41.99
C SER A 500 21.82 -15.81 43.42
N THR A 501 20.76 -15.09 43.77
CA THR A 501 20.26 -15.06 45.15
C THR A 501 18.73 -14.94 45.13
N THR A 502 18.11 -16.05 45.51
CA THR A 502 16.76 -16.18 46.06
C THR A 502 16.70 -15.57 47.46
N THR A 503 15.63 -14.84 47.79
CA THR A 503 14.91 -14.92 49.09
C THR A 503 13.64 -14.05 49.06
N SER A 504 12.48 -14.70 49.10
CA SER A 504 11.26 -14.23 49.80
C SER A 504 11.27 -14.85 51.22
N PRO A 505 10.30 -14.64 52.16
CA PRO A 505 8.99 -13.96 52.03
C PRO A 505 8.55 -13.13 53.27
N SER A 506 7.26 -12.76 53.28
CA SER A 506 6.39 -12.36 54.41
C SER A 506 6.41 -10.88 54.84
N SER A 507 5.32 -10.20 55.19
CA SER A 507 3.87 -10.45 55.14
C SER A 507 3.12 -9.23 55.72
N LEU A 508 1.84 -9.08 55.34
CA LEU A 508 0.70 -8.65 56.19
C LEU A 508 0.51 -7.18 56.62
N LEU A 509 -0.56 -6.54 56.11
CA LEU A 509 -1.77 -5.97 56.80
C LEU A 509 -2.44 -4.96 55.83
N THR A 510 -3.56 -5.29 55.15
CA THR A 510 -4.99 -5.14 55.53
C THR A 510 -5.47 -3.75 55.94
N CYS A 511 -6.41 -3.20 55.16
CA CYS A 511 -7.70 -2.55 55.54
C CYS A 511 -8.41 -2.19 54.21
N VAL A 512 -9.43 -2.91 53.74
CA VAL A 512 -10.87 -2.92 54.12
C VAL A 512 -11.55 -1.56 53.97
N SER A 513 -12.37 -1.41 52.92
CA SER A 513 -13.83 -1.08 52.91
C SER A 513 -14.19 -0.50 51.54
N ALA A 514 -14.88 -1.18 50.62
CA ALA A 514 -16.28 -1.65 50.62
C ALA A 514 -17.34 -0.58 50.26
N ALA A 515 -18.19 -0.99 49.31
CA ALA A 515 -19.55 -0.54 48.99
C ALA A 515 -19.70 0.76 48.17
N ALA A 516 -20.66 0.91 47.24
CA ALA A 516 -21.61 0.03 46.57
C ALA A 516 -22.51 0.92 45.67
N VAL A 517 -22.82 0.44 44.45
CA VAL A 517 -24.14 0.48 43.78
C VAL A 517 -24.78 1.85 43.42
N VAL A 518 -25.18 2.00 42.14
CA VAL A 518 -26.58 2.16 41.66
C VAL A 518 -26.60 2.51 40.16
N LEU A 519 -27.34 1.69 39.39
CA LEU A 519 -27.85 1.89 38.03
C LEU A 519 -28.72 3.15 37.88
N ILE A 520 -28.85 3.70 36.67
CA ILE A 520 -30.16 3.86 35.96
C ILE A 520 -29.94 4.42 34.54
N ALA A 521 -30.67 3.85 33.59
CA ALA A 521 -30.79 4.22 32.19
C ALA A 521 -31.84 5.33 31.96
N ASN A 522 -31.73 6.05 30.83
CA ASN A 522 -32.82 6.49 29.92
C ASN A 522 -32.18 7.35 28.81
N LEU A 523 -32.22 6.99 27.53
CA LEU A 523 -33.36 7.04 26.58
C LEU A 523 -33.86 8.46 26.25
N PHE A 524 -33.71 8.79 24.95
CA PHE A 524 -34.40 9.81 24.15
C PHE A 524 -34.20 11.30 24.51
N PHE A 525 -33.42 12.00 23.68
CA PHE A 525 -33.95 13.03 22.77
C PHE A 525 -33.07 13.14 21.52
#